data_AF-A0A251ZB14-F1
#
_entry.id   AF-A0A251ZB14-F1
#
_cell.length_a   1.000
_cell.length_b   1.000
_cell.length_c   1.000
_cell.angle_alpha   90.00
_cell.angle_beta   90.00
_cell.angle_gamma   90.00
#
_symmetry.space_group_name_H-M   'P 1'
#
loop_
_entity.id
_entity.type
_entity.pdbx_description
1 polymer ?
#
loop_
_entity_poly.entity_id
_entity_poly.type
_entity_poly.pdbx_seq_one_letter_code
_entity_poly.pdbx_strand_id
1 'polypeptide(L)' 'MEAFSNYRGNDWTPERLAFHQNLEQFAERVGLIVALQGNGKVSQEAAYAEIKQIWNQLRDSHKNLIS' A
#
# COMPACT_ATOMS: atom_id res chain seq x y z
N MET A 1 4.33 -22.33 -6.35
CA MET A 1 4.28 -20.87 -6.47
C MET A 1 2.91 -20.45 -5.98
N GLU A 2 2.80 -20.09 -4.71
CA GLU A 2 1.54 -19.66 -4.12
C GLU A 2 1.65 -18.17 -3.81
N ALA A 3 1.22 -17.37 -4.78
CA ALA A 3 0.66 -16.05 -4.55
C ALA A 3 -0.67 -16.14 -5.33
N PHE A 4 -1.82 -15.72 -4.80
CA PHE A 4 -2.10 -14.36 -4.41
C PHE A 4 -3.33 -14.35 -3.50
N SER A 5 -3.46 -13.29 -2.69
CA SER A 5 -4.72 -12.83 -2.13
C SER A 5 -5.82 -12.95 -3.20
N ASN A 6 -6.84 -13.78 -2.93
CA ASN A 6 -7.95 -13.95 -3.86
C ASN A 6 -8.68 -12.60 -3.98
N TYR A 7 -8.51 -11.91 -5.11
CA TYR A 7 -9.40 -10.81 -5.47
C TYR A 7 -10.80 -11.40 -5.70
N ARG A 8 -11.75 -11.06 -4.83
CA ARG A 8 -13.12 -11.61 -4.84
C ARG A 8 -14.16 -10.71 -5.50
N GLY A 9 -13.73 -9.69 -6.24
CA GLY A 9 -14.64 -8.76 -6.92
C GLY A 9 -15.25 -9.37 -8.19
N ASN A 10 -16.54 -9.12 -8.43
CA ASN A 10 -17.25 -9.58 -9.63
C ASN A 10 -16.73 -8.90 -10.92
N ASP A 11 -16.16 -7.70 -10.80
CA ASP A 11 -15.55 -6.92 -11.87
C ASP A 11 -14.02 -7.10 -11.89
N TRP A 12 -13.56 -8.33 -12.13
CA TRP A 12 -12.14 -8.65 -12.19
C TRP A 12 -11.49 -8.09 -13.46
N THR A 13 -10.34 -7.43 -13.30
CA THR A 13 -9.40 -7.13 -14.38
C THR A 13 -7.95 -7.28 -13.87
N PRO A 14 -6.96 -7.53 -14.74
CA PRO A 14 -5.56 -7.57 -14.34
C PRO A 14 -5.08 -6.30 -13.63
N GLU A 15 -5.53 -5.13 -14.08
CA GLU A 15 -5.21 -3.82 -13.52
C GLU A 15 -5.78 -3.68 -12.10
N ARG A 16 -7.01 -4.16 -11.88
CA ARG A 16 -7.64 -4.16 -10.55
C ARG A 16 -6.96 -5.12 -9.59
N LEU A 17 -6.56 -6.30 -10.07
CA LEU A 17 -5.79 -7.25 -9.26
C LEU A 17 -4.43 -6.67 -8.87
N ALA A 18 -3.71 -6.07 -9.83
CA ALA A 18 -2.43 -5.40 -9.57
C ALA A 18 -2.57 -4.22 -8.61
N PHE A 19 -3.59 -3.38 -8.79
CA PHE A 19 -3.85 -2.27 -7.88
C PHE A 19 -4.25 -2.75 -6.49
N HIS A 20 -5.02 -3.83 -6.38
CA HIS A 20 -5.35 -4.45 -5.10
C HIS A 20 -4.08 -4.90 -4.35
N GLN A 21 -3.14 -5.53 -5.04
CA GLN A 21 -1.85 -5.91 -4.43
C GLN A 21 -1.06 -4.68 -3.95
N ASN A 22 -1.06 -3.59 -4.72
CA ASN A 22 -0.41 -2.33 -4.32
C ASN A 22 -1.08 -1.73 -3.07
N LEU A 23 -2.42 -1.82 -2.98
CA LEU A 23 -3.18 -1.38 -1.80
C LEU A 23 -2.87 -2.22 -0.56
N GLU A 24 -2.80 -3.55 -0.70
CA GLU A 24 -2.43 -4.44 0.40
C GLU A 24 -1.02 -4.13 0.93
N GLN A 25 -0.05 -3.98 0.03
CA GLN A 25 1.31 -3.60 0.39
C GLN A 25 1.37 -2.22 1.06
N PHE A 26 0.60 -1.24 0.59
CA PHE A 26 0.49 0.06 1.24
C PHE A 26 -0.03 -0.07 2.67
N ALA A 27 -1.11 -0.82 2.88
CA ALA A 27 -1.70 -1.01 4.20
C ALA A 27 -0.74 -1.69 5.18
N GLU A 28 -0.02 -2.73 4.71
CA GLU A 28 0.99 -3.41 5.51
C GLU A 28 2.12 -2.46 5.93
N ARG A 29 2.67 -1.69 4.98
CA ARG A 29 3.74 -0.73 5.27
C ARG A 29 3.30 0.37 6.23
N VAL A 30 2.09 0.91 6.08
CA VAL A 30 1.52 1.87 7.05
C VAL A 30 1.44 1.24 8.44
N GLY A 31 0.95 0.00 8.56
CA GLY A 31 0.89 -0.72 9.82
C GLY A 31 2.27 -0.87 10.48
N LEU A 32 3.30 -1.22 9.72
CA LEU A 32 4.68 -1.31 10.20
C LEU A 32 5.21 0.04 10.68
N ILE A 33 5.01 1.12 9.92
CA ILE A 33 5.48 2.46 10.28
C ILE A 33 4.81 2.94 11.57
N VAL A 34 3.49 2.76 11.69
CA VAL A 34 2.74 3.11 12.90
C VAL A 34 3.19 2.28 14.10
N ALA A 35 3.44 0.99 13.92
CA ALA A 35 3.98 0.14 14.98
C ALA A 35 5.37 0.61 15.44
N LEU A 36 6.25 0.97 14.51
CA LEU A 36 7.59 1.52 14.85
C LEU A 36 7.49 2.85 15.60
N GLN A 37 6.60 3.74 15.16
CA GLN A 37 6.35 5.01 15.82
C GLN A 37 5.76 4.82 17.23
N GLY A 38 4.77 3.95 17.39
CA GLY A 38 4.16 3.64 18.68
C GLY A 38 5.13 2.99 19.67
N ASN A 39 6.16 2.28 19.17
CA ASN A 39 7.27 1.75 19.97
C ASN A 39 8.43 2.75 20.17
N GLY A 40 8.28 4.01 19.73
CA GLY A 40 9.28 5.06 19.89
C GLY A 40 10.54 4.93 19.03
N LYS A 41 10.54 4.03 18.03
CA LYS A 41 11.70 3.79 17.14
C LYS A 41 11.79 4.81 16.00
N VAL A 42 10.67 5.46 15.67
CA VAL A 42 10.55 6.47 14.63
C VAL A 42 9.77 7.65 15.21
N SER A 43 10.19 8.89 14.92
CA SER A 43 9.45 10.08 15.37
C SER A 43 8.11 10.21 14.64
N GLN A 44 7.18 10.98 15.20
CA GLN A 44 5.88 11.21 14.56
C GLN A 44 6.03 11.87 13.18
N GLU A 45 6.95 12.83 13.06
CA GLU A 45 7.24 13.58 11.84
C GLU A 45 7.87 12.68 10.77
N ALA A 46 8.82 11.82 11.17
CA ALA A 46 9.44 10.85 10.27
C ALA A 46 8.42 9.81 9.77
N ALA A 47 7.59 9.28 10.66
CA ALA A 47 6.52 8.36 10.32
C ALA A 47 5.52 9.00 9.35
N TYR A 48 5.10 10.24 9.61
CA TYR A 48 4.20 10.99 8.72
C TYR A 48 4.83 11.22 7.34
N ALA A 49 6.09 11.64 7.28
CA ALA A 49 6.79 11.88 6.03
C ALA A 49 6.89 10.60 5.19
N GLU A 50 7.19 9.46 5.82
CA GLU A 50 7.27 8.17 5.15
C GLU A 50 5.90 7.70 4.65
N ILE A 51 4.85 7.78 5.48
CA ILE A 51 3.47 7.45 5.07
C ILE A 51 3.04 8.31 3.87
N LYS A 52 3.34 9.61 3.90
CA LYS A 52 3.04 10.53 2.79
C LYS A 52 3.79 10.14 1.52
N GLN A 53 5.04 9.70 1.64
CA GLN A 53 5.85 9.25 0.51
C GLN A 53 5.22 8.00 -0.13
N ILE A 54 4.84 6.99 0.66
CA ILE A 54 4.28 5.74 0.12
C ILE A 54 2.85 5.92 -0.39
N TRP A 55 2.10 6.88 0.16
CA TRP A 55 0.81 7.30 -0.40
C TRP A 55 0.96 7.87 -1.82
N ASN A 56 1.98 8.71 -2.05
CA ASN A 56 2.25 9.24 -3.40
C ASN A 56 2.59 8.10 -4.38
N GLN A 57 3.40 7.12 -3.95
CA GLN A 57 3.70 5.92 -4.76
C GLN A 57 2.44 5.13 -5.12
N LEU A 58 1.55 4.89 -4.15
CA LEU A 58 0.28 4.22 -4.39
C LEU A 58 -0.56 4.99 -5.42
N ARG A 59 -0.69 6.30 -5.26
CA ARG A 59 -1.45 7.16 -6.17
C ARG A 59 -0.89 7.13 -7.60
N ASP A 60 0.43 7.15 -7.75
CA ASP A 60 1.06 7.09 -9.07
C ASP A 60 0.93 5.69 -9.69
N SER A 61 0.98 4.62 -8.89
CA SER A 61 0.68 3.26 -9.37
C SER A 61 -0.74 3.13 -9.91
N HIS A 62 -1.72 3.77 -9.27
CA HIS A 62 -3.11 3.77 -9.74
C HIS A 62 -3.26 4.47 -11.09
N LYS A 63 -2.61 5.62 -11.26
CA LYS A 63 -2.62 6.35 -12.54
C LYS A 63 -2.02 5.52 -13.67
N ASN A 64 -0.90 4.83 -13.39
CA ASN A 64 -0.23 4.00 -14.39
C ASN A 64 -1.03 2.75 -14.79
N LEU A 65 -1.97 2.31 -13.96
CA LEU A 65 -2.83 1.16 -14.23
C LEU A 65 -4.17 1.54 -14.91
N ILE A 66 -4.50 2.83 -14.96
CA ILE A 66 -5.74 3.34 -15.58
C ILE A 66 -5.45 4.14 -16.86
N SER A 67 -4.19 4.51 -17.11
CA SER A 67 -3.73 5.19 -18.33
C SER A 67 -3.57 4.21 -19.48
#